data_AF-A0A7D8YSA8-F1
#
_entry.id   AF-A0A7D8YSA8-F1
#
_cell.length_a   1.000
_cell.length_b   1.000
_cell.length_c   1.000
_cell.angle_alpha   90.00
_cell.angle_beta   90.00
_cell.angle_gamma   90.00
#
_symmetry.space_group_name_H-M   'P 1'
#
loop_
_entity.id
_entity.type
_entity.pdbx_description
1 polymer ?
#
loop_
_entity_poly.entity_id
_entity_poly.type
_entity_poly.pdbx_seq_one_letter_code
_entity_poly.pdbx_strand_id
1 'polypeptide(L)'
;MASGTTTPSSQTPSTPSNQIRYMVEHEFESMRGHYGDTPPAVNSMDSNSDRLLICTACGTQFDIEDRDLLTRCRICDDPRQFVPPTGQAFTTLSELKKQGCRNKWKVVDDDDRFWSIWTEPKVAIGQRCILIKTPFGNVLWDCITFLDDETKESINSLGGLAAIVISHPHYYTTHLEWADAFDCPVYLSWEDKQWLNRLDRLGKARTFIEGTEEEIEVRGEKTGVKALKLGGHFPGSLVCLAFERLLVADTLVTAPAGLGDWSKGPDGGKGGRPPGMNSYSFMWSIPNMIPLSAEEIVGMWNVLKKHEFSSTHGAFLGTEIRDKYGGSEEGVKKRVLDSMKTQVLRMGWKDHKLLRET
;
A
#
# COMPACT_ATOMS: atom_id res chain seq x y z
N MET A 1 -34.32 -0.02 -66.75
CA MET A 1 -34.84 0.64 -65.53
C MET A 1 -34.98 -0.41 -64.45
N ALA A 2 -34.17 -0.31 -63.40
CA ALA A 2 -34.40 -0.83 -62.04
C ALA A 2 -33.08 -0.68 -61.28
N SER A 3 -32.98 0.40 -60.51
CA SER A 3 -31.91 0.70 -59.58
C SER A 3 -32.01 -0.21 -58.35
N GLY A 4 -30.96 -0.98 -58.06
CA GLY A 4 -30.81 -1.71 -56.80
C GLY A 4 -30.08 -0.86 -55.77
N THR A 5 -30.80 -0.38 -54.77
CA THR A 5 -30.31 0.30 -53.57
C THR A 5 -29.58 -0.68 -52.65
N THR A 6 -28.30 -0.42 -52.37
CA THR A 6 -27.53 -1.01 -51.27
C THR A 6 -27.72 -0.20 -49.99
N THR A 7 -28.21 -0.85 -48.93
CA THR A 7 -28.28 -0.29 -47.58
C THR A 7 -26.92 -0.44 -46.89
N PRO A 8 -26.31 0.62 -46.31
CA PRO A 8 -25.13 0.45 -45.48
C PRO A 8 -25.54 0.04 -44.06
N SER A 9 -24.90 -1.01 -43.54
CA SER A 9 -24.90 -1.37 -42.12
C SER A 9 -24.30 -0.22 -41.30
N SER A 10 -25.10 0.37 -40.41
CA SER A 10 -24.65 1.37 -39.45
C SER A 10 -23.85 0.70 -38.33
N GLN A 11 -22.52 0.81 -38.37
CA GLN A 11 -21.71 0.64 -37.17
C GLN A 11 -21.89 1.88 -36.30
N THR A 12 -22.55 1.70 -35.15
CA THR A 12 -22.56 2.69 -34.07
C THR A 12 -21.14 2.88 -33.53
N PRO A 13 -20.64 4.11 -33.35
CA PRO A 13 -19.36 4.34 -32.69
C PRO A 13 -19.44 3.91 -31.23
N SER A 14 -18.52 3.05 -30.78
CA SER A 14 -18.39 2.70 -29.37
C SER A 14 -17.95 3.94 -28.58
N THR A 15 -18.66 4.24 -27.49
CA THR A 15 -18.37 5.32 -26.56
C THR A 15 -16.98 5.12 -25.91
N PRO A 16 -16.26 6.20 -25.53
CA PRO A 16 -14.93 6.10 -24.92
C PRO A 16 -14.87 5.18 -23.69
N SER A 17 -15.96 5.10 -22.92
CA SER A 17 -16.09 4.21 -21.76
C SER A 17 -16.02 2.73 -22.12
N ASN A 18 -16.55 2.32 -23.28
CA ASN A 18 -16.49 0.93 -23.74
C ASN A 18 -15.09 0.56 -24.26
N GLN A 19 -14.34 1.51 -24.81
CA GLN A 19 -12.95 1.26 -25.21
C GLN A 19 -12.02 1.10 -24.00
N ILE A 20 -12.19 1.93 -22.97
CA ILE A 20 -11.41 1.81 -21.72
C ILE A 20 -11.70 0.46 -21.03
N ARG A 21 -12.98 0.07 -20.93
CA ARG A 21 -13.36 -1.22 -20.36
C ARG A 21 -12.75 -2.40 -21.12
N TYR A 22 -12.82 -2.38 -22.45
CA TYR A 22 -12.25 -3.45 -23.28
C TYR A 22 -10.72 -3.54 -23.16
N MET A 23 -10.03 -2.40 -23.07
CA MET A 23 -8.58 -2.37 -22.87
C MET A 23 -8.17 -2.88 -21.48
N VAL A 24 -8.91 -2.53 -20.42
CA VAL A 24 -8.63 -3.01 -19.07
C VAL A 24 -8.90 -4.51 -18.94
N GLU A 25 -9.99 -5.02 -19.53
CA GLU A 25 -10.31 -6.45 -19.58
C GLU A 25 -9.23 -7.23 -20.35
N HIS A 26 -8.85 -6.79 -21.56
CA HIS A 26 -7.79 -7.45 -22.36
C HIS A 26 -6.40 -7.38 -21.73
N GLU A 27 -6.01 -6.24 -21.15
CA GLU A 27 -4.71 -6.13 -20.45
C GLU A 27 -4.67 -7.03 -19.22
N PHE A 28 -5.76 -7.08 -18.43
CA PHE A 28 -5.85 -7.96 -17.27
C PHE A 28 -5.77 -9.45 -17.66
N GLU A 29 -6.44 -9.85 -18.75
CA GLU A 29 -6.39 -11.23 -19.25
C GLU A 29 -5.02 -11.59 -19.84
N SER A 30 -4.37 -10.68 -20.57
CA SER A 30 -3.03 -10.90 -21.15
C SER A 30 -1.91 -11.04 -20.11
N MET A 31 -2.09 -10.44 -18.92
CA MET A 31 -1.10 -10.47 -17.83
C MET A 31 -1.17 -11.75 -16.97
N ARG A 32 -2.09 -12.68 -17.22
CA ARG A 32 -2.24 -13.96 -16.48
C ARG A 32 -1.16 -15.02 -16.78
N GLY A 33 -0.05 -14.65 -17.43
CA GLY A 33 0.99 -15.54 -17.95
C GLY A 33 1.19 -16.85 -17.16
N HIS A 34 0.88 -17.98 -17.79
CA HIS A 34 1.08 -19.37 -17.32
C HIS A 34 0.64 -19.72 -15.88
N TYR A 35 -0.27 -18.95 -15.28
CA TYR A 35 -1.00 -19.36 -14.09
C TYR A 35 -2.40 -19.76 -14.51
N GLY A 36 -2.64 -21.08 -14.55
CA GLY A 36 -3.89 -21.77 -14.88
C GLY A 36 -5.00 -20.88 -15.47
N ASP A 37 -5.20 -20.97 -16.78
CA ASP A 37 -6.27 -20.31 -17.55
C ASP A 37 -7.65 -20.74 -17.03
N THR A 38 -8.06 -20.21 -15.88
CA THR A 38 -9.43 -20.38 -15.40
C THR A 38 -10.18 -19.11 -15.78
N PRO A 39 -11.08 -19.16 -16.77
CA PRO A 39 -11.91 -18.01 -17.09
C PRO A 39 -12.70 -17.61 -15.83
N PRO A 40 -12.85 -16.31 -15.54
CA PRO A 40 -13.67 -15.87 -14.42
C PRO A 40 -15.08 -16.46 -14.59
N ALA A 41 -15.66 -16.98 -13.51
CA ALA A 41 -17.02 -17.52 -13.54
C ALA A 41 -17.97 -16.46 -14.14
N VAL A 42 -18.51 -16.76 -15.33
CA VAL A 42 -19.30 -15.81 -16.15
C VAL A 42 -20.72 -15.64 -15.59
N ASN A 43 -21.12 -16.40 -14.58
CA ASN A 43 -22.50 -16.40 -14.03
C ASN A 43 -22.54 -16.27 -12.50
N SER A 44 -22.03 -15.16 -11.96
CA SER A 44 -22.31 -14.81 -10.57
C SER A 44 -22.30 -13.31 -10.38
N MET A 45 -23.41 -12.65 -10.74
CA MET A 45 -23.65 -11.26 -10.36
C MET A 45 -23.93 -11.09 -8.85
N ASP A 46 -24.07 -12.19 -8.10
CA ASP A 46 -24.31 -12.23 -6.65
C ASP A 46 -23.37 -13.21 -5.92
N SER A 47 -22.08 -13.31 -6.31
CA SER A 47 -21.13 -14.03 -5.44
C SER A 47 -20.86 -13.11 -4.26
N ASN A 48 -21.35 -13.50 -3.08
CA ASN A 48 -20.91 -12.87 -1.83
C ASN A 48 -19.39 -12.97 -1.77
N SER A 49 -18.71 -11.85 -2.04
CA SER A 49 -17.26 -11.71 -2.07
C SER A 49 -16.59 -12.15 -0.76
N ASP A 50 -17.38 -12.29 0.32
CA ASP A 50 -16.93 -12.91 1.56
C ASP A 50 -16.41 -14.35 1.40
N ARG A 51 -16.73 -15.03 0.30
CA ARG A 51 -16.28 -16.40 -0.01
C ARG A 51 -15.07 -16.46 -0.93
N LEU A 52 -14.66 -15.33 -1.49
CA LEU A 52 -13.49 -15.29 -2.35
C LEU A 52 -12.22 -15.59 -1.56
N LEU A 53 -11.33 -16.34 -2.19
CA LEU A 53 -10.10 -16.82 -1.58
C LEU A 53 -9.13 -15.67 -1.32
N ILE A 54 -8.58 -15.69 -0.12
CA ILE A 54 -7.61 -14.75 0.41
C ILE A 54 -6.36 -15.55 0.78
N CYS A 55 -5.21 -15.17 0.26
CA CYS A 55 -3.94 -15.80 0.66
C CYS A 55 -3.71 -15.60 2.17
N THR A 56 -3.51 -16.68 2.92
CA THR A 56 -3.28 -16.58 4.38
C THR A 56 -1.94 -15.93 4.73
N ALA A 57 -1.00 -15.86 3.80
CA ALA A 57 0.33 -15.29 4.02
C ALA A 57 0.37 -13.77 3.75
N CYS A 58 -0.07 -13.34 2.56
CA CYS A 58 0.00 -11.93 2.15
C CYS A 58 -1.33 -11.17 2.24
N GLY A 59 -2.46 -11.88 2.44
CA GLY A 59 -3.76 -11.24 2.61
C GLY A 59 -4.44 -10.78 1.32
N THR A 60 -3.82 -11.00 0.16
CA THR A 60 -4.40 -10.67 -1.16
C THR A 60 -5.58 -11.57 -1.49
N GLN A 61 -6.68 -10.97 -1.93
CA GLN A 61 -7.88 -11.66 -2.39
C GLN A 61 -7.86 -11.91 -3.91
N PHE A 62 -8.52 -12.98 -4.35
CA PHE A 62 -8.58 -13.44 -5.74
C PHE A 62 -10.03 -13.62 -6.21
N ASP A 63 -10.32 -13.50 -7.51
CA ASP A 63 -11.66 -13.77 -8.09
C ASP A 63 -11.98 -15.28 -8.19
N ILE A 64 -11.66 -16.04 -7.16
CA ILE A 64 -11.81 -17.49 -7.12
C ILE A 64 -12.37 -17.88 -5.76
N GLU A 65 -13.39 -18.73 -5.73
CA GLU A 65 -13.91 -19.37 -4.50
C GLU A 65 -13.42 -20.81 -4.35
N ASP A 66 -13.10 -21.47 -5.46
CA ASP A 66 -12.69 -22.87 -5.51
C ASP A 66 -11.20 -23.03 -5.19
N ARG A 67 -10.92 -23.76 -4.10
CA ARG A 67 -9.58 -24.01 -3.58
C ARG A 67 -8.77 -24.95 -4.47
N ASP A 68 -9.44 -25.77 -5.29
CA ASP A 68 -8.77 -26.66 -6.22
C ASP A 68 -8.23 -25.91 -7.45
N LEU A 69 -8.79 -24.73 -7.76
CA LEU A 69 -8.39 -23.89 -8.89
C LEU A 69 -7.26 -22.91 -8.52
N LEU A 70 -7.24 -22.37 -7.31
CA LEU A 70 -6.20 -21.46 -6.84
C LEU A 70 -5.16 -22.18 -5.97
N THR A 71 -4.14 -22.74 -6.62
CA THR A 71 -3.08 -23.51 -5.93
C THR A 71 -1.86 -22.67 -5.55
N ARG A 72 -1.72 -21.46 -6.13
CA ARG A 72 -0.57 -20.56 -5.92
C ARG A 72 -1.03 -19.12 -5.74
N CYS A 73 -0.34 -18.36 -4.89
CA CYS A 73 -0.56 -16.92 -4.76
C CYS A 73 0.53 -16.17 -5.55
N ARG A 74 0.14 -15.43 -6.58
CA ARG A 74 1.08 -14.65 -7.41
C ARG A 74 1.89 -13.64 -6.60
N ILE A 75 1.32 -13.08 -5.54
CA ILE A 75 2.03 -12.14 -4.66
C ILE A 75 3.07 -12.86 -3.79
N CYS A 76 2.82 -14.09 -3.36
CA CYS A 76 3.78 -14.91 -2.61
C CYS A 76 4.85 -15.54 -3.51
N ASP A 77 4.53 -15.74 -4.79
CA ASP A 77 5.46 -16.19 -5.82
C ASP A 77 6.39 -15.06 -6.32
N ASP A 78 6.03 -13.80 -6.09
CA ASP A 78 6.93 -12.68 -6.35
C ASP A 78 8.15 -12.80 -5.41
N PRO A 79 9.40 -12.66 -5.91
CA PRO A 79 10.58 -12.85 -5.06
C PRO A 79 10.78 -11.75 -4.01
N ARG A 80 9.90 -10.74 -3.98
CA ARG A 80 9.78 -9.79 -2.88
C ARG A 80 9.10 -10.38 -1.65
N GLN A 81 8.39 -11.49 -1.81
CA GLN A 81 7.67 -12.21 -0.78
C GLN A 81 8.15 -13.67 -0.71
N PHE A 82 7.39 -14.51 -0.02
CA PHE A 82 7.68 -15.93 0.11
C PHE A 82 6.40 -16.76 0.21
N VAL A 83 6.53 -18.04 -0.13
CA VAL A 83 5.54 -19.08 0.22
C VAL A 83 5.89 -19.60 1.63
N PRO A 84 4.93 -19.67 2.57
CA PRO A 84 5.20 -20.15 3.92
C PRO A 84 5.77 -21.58 3.95
N PRO A 85 6.55 -21.95 4.99
CA PRO A 85 7.04 -23.32 5.16
C PRO A 85 5.94 -24.38 5.25
N THR A 86 4.73 -23.99 5.67
CA THR A 86 3.54 -24.85 5.69
C THR A 86 2.93 -25.09 4.30
N GLY A 87 3.47 -24.46 3.26
CA GLY A 87 2.88 -24.39 1.93
C GLY A 87 1.88 -23.25 1.76
N GLN A 88 1.41 -23.08 0.53
CA GLN A 88 0.39 -22.10 0.19
C GLN A 88 -0.96 -22.50 0.77
N ALA A 89 -1.63 -21.56 1.44
CA ALA A 89 -2.98 -21.74 1.96
C ALA A 89 -3.83 -20.49 1.71
N PHE A 90 -5.14 -20.69 1.77
CA PHE A 90 -6.14 -19.66 1.52
C PHE A 90 -7.22 -19.66 2.60
N THR A 91 -7.80 -18.51 2.86
CA THR A 91 -8.99 -18.32 3.71
C THR A 91 -10.01 -17.46 2.98
N THR A 92 -11.04 -16.99 3.66
CA THR A 92 -12.08 -16.10 3.13
C THR A 92 -12.50 -15.11 4.23
N LEU A 93 -13.14 -13.98 3.89
CA LEU A 93 -13.67 -13.08 4.92
C LEU A 93 -14.69 -13.80 5.81
N SER A 94 -15.52 -14.69 5.24
CA SER A 94 -16.49 -15.49 6.00
C SER A 94 -15.81 -16.37 7.05
N GLU A 95 -14.70 -17.00 6.70
CA GLU A 95 -13.91 -17.81 7.64
C GLU A 95 -13.25 -16.95 8.72
N LEU A 96 -12.66 -15.82 8.36
CA LEU A 96 -12.05 -14.88 9.31
C LEU A 96 -13.10 -14.35 10.32
N LYS A 97 -14.30 -14.00 9.85
CA LYS A 97 -15.42 -13.59 10.72
C LYS A 97 -15.80 -14.71 11.70
N LYS A 98 -15.91 -15.96 11.22
CA LYS A 98 -16.21 -17.15 12.06
C LYS A 98 -15.12 -17.47 13.08
N GLN A 99 -13.85 -17.19 12.74
CA GLN A 99 -12.71 -17.33 13.66
C GLN A 99 -12.69 -16.25 14.76
N GLY A 100 -13.58 -15.26 14.68
CA GLY A 100 -13.66 -14.18 15.66
C GLY A 100 -12.61 -13.09 15.46
N CYS A 101 -12.02 -12.97 14.26
CA CYS A 101 -11.18 -11.83 13.92
C CYS A 101 -11.97 -10.52 14.11
N ARG A 102 -11.29 -9.49 14.59
CA ARG A 102 -11.82 -8.14 14.79
C ARG A 102 -10.74 -7.12 14.47
N ASN A 103 -11.12 -5.97 13.94
CA ASN A 103 -10.20 -4.85 13.86
C ASN A 103 -10.11 -4.12 15.20
N LYS A 104 -8.89 -3.71 15.53
CA LYS A 104 -8.52 -2.89 16.68
C LYS A 104 -8.00 -1.55 16.18
N TRP A 105 -8.10 -0.55 17.05
CA TRP A 105 -7.91 0.84 16.68
C TRP A 105 -7.15 1.57 17.78
N LYS A 106 -6.29 2.51 17.38
CA LYS A 106 -5.56 3.36 18.33
C LYS A 106 -5.27 4.73 17.70
N VAL A 107 -5.54 5.79 18.46
CA VAL A 107 -5.10 7.14 18.10
C VAL A 107 -3.58 7.21 18.07
N VAL A 108 -3.03 7.78 17.00
CA VAL A 108 -1.57 7.93 16.82
C VAL A 108 -1.13 9.23 17.47
N ASP A 109 -0.21 9.15 18.43
CA ASP A 109 0.38 10.32 19.12
C ASP A 109 -0.60 11.28 19.77
N ASP A 110 -1.71 10.75 20.30
CA ASP A 110 -2.80 11.54 20.88
C ASP A 110 -3.37 12.60 19.91
N ASP A 111 -3.12 12.43 18.61
CA ASP A 111 -3.60 13.28 17.52
C ASP A 111 -4.82 12.61 16.90
N ASP A 112 -6.01 13.13 17.26
CA ASP A 112 -7.29 12.54 16.87
C ASP A 112 -7.51 12.51 15.36
N ARG A 113 -6.65 13.17 14.57
CA ARG A 113 -6.63 13.11 13.11
C ARG A 113 -6.10 11.78 12.58
N PHE A 114 -5.33 11.01 13.35
CA PHE A 114 -4.68 9.79 12.87
C PHE A 114 -5.09 8.58 13.71
N TRP A 115 -5.66 7.56 13.06
CA TRP A 115 -6.08 6.32 13.71
C TRP A 115 -5.43 5.12 13.05
N SER A 116 -4.61 4.38 13.80
CA SER A 116 -4.08 3.08 13.37
C SER A 116 -5.15 2.01 13.51
N ILE A 117 -5.27 1.16 12.49
CA ILE A 117 -6.27 0.09 12.41
C ILE A 117 -5.55 -1.22 12.05
N TRP A 118 -5.75 -2.29 12.83
CA TRP A 118 -5.14 -3.59 12.58
C TRP A 118 -6.06 -4.74 12.99
N THR A 119 -5.83 -5.95 12.49
CA THR A 119 -6.67 -7.11 12.80
C THR A 119 -6.09 -7.97 13.92
N GLU A 120 -6.93 -8.39 14.87
CA GLU A 120 -6.63 -9.39 15.90
C GLU A 120 -7.61 -10.56 15.88
N PRO A 121 -7.15 -11.83 16.00
CA PRO A 121 -5.75 -12.26 15.93
C PRO A 121 -5.08 -11.88 14.61
N LYS A 122 -3.74 -11.96 14.56
CA LYS A 122 -2.96 -11.59 13.37
C LYS A 122 -3.48 -12.30 12.11
N VAL A 123 -3.86 -11.52 11.10
CA VAL A 123 -4.20 -12.00 9.75
C VAL A 123 -3.08 -11.63 8.79
N ALA A 124 -2.67 -12.58 7.95
CA ALA A 124 -1.64 -12.38 6.93
C ALA A 124 -0.35 -11.76 7.51
N ILE A 125 0.14 -10.67 6.92
CA ILE A 125 1.36 -9.98 7.33
C ILE A 125 1.22 -9.39 8.75
N GLY A 126 0.01 -9.04 9.18
CA GLY A 126 -0.24 -8.40 10.48
C GLY A 126 0.08 -6.90 10.51
N GLN A 127 0.10 -6.28 9.35
CA GLN A 127 0.28 -4.84 9.14
C GLN A 127 -0.97 -4.05 9.56
N ARG A 128 -0.82 -2.73 9.70
CA ARG A 128 -1.92 -1.78 9.95
C ARG A 128 -2.20 -0.92 8.72
N CYS A 129 -3.41 -0.37 8.63
CA CYS A 129 -3.69 0.85 7.86
C CYS A 129 -3.87 2.05 8.82
N ILE A 130 -3.84 3.26 8.28
CA ILE A 130 -3.97 4.50 9.06
C ILE A 130 -5.07 5.37 8.45
N LEU A 131 -6.14 5.63 9.20
CA LEU A 131 -7.16 6.61 8.82
C LEU A 131 -6.67 8.01 9.17
N ILE A 132 -6.74 8.92 8.19
CA ILE A 132 -6.33 10.32 8.27
C ILE A 132 -7.59 11.18 8.13
N LYS A 133 -7.96 11.90 9.19
CA LYS A 133 -9.06 12.86 9.14
C LYS A 133 -8.59 14.14 8.48
N THR A 134 -9.38 14.61 7.52
CA THR A 134 -9.17 15.90 6.87
C THR A 134 -10.49 16.68 6.88
N PRO A 135 -10.45 18.03 6.79
CA PRO A 135 -11.68 18.83 6.71
C PRO A 135 -12.59 18.49 5.52
N PHE A 136 -12.06 17.83 4.49
CA PHE A 136 -12.77 17.53 3.24
C PHE A 136 -13.17 16.05 3.08
N GLY A 137 -12.89 15.21 4.09
CA GLY A 137 -13.17 13.78 4.10
C GLY A 137 -11.98 12.95 4.56
N ASN A 138 -12.22 11.76 5.11
CA ASN A 138 -11.14 10.93 5.63
C ASN A 138 -10.43 10.19 4.49
N VAL A 139 -9.11 10.09 4.58
CA VAL A 139 -8.28 9.28 3.66
C VAL A 139 -7.73 8.09 4.43
N LEU A 140 -7.88 6.89 3.89
CA LEU A 140 -7.24 5.70 4.44
C LEU A 140 -5.89 5.51 3.75
N TRP A 141 -4.81 5.60 4.51
CA TRP A 141 -3.49 5.15 4.06
C TRP A 141 -3.38 3.66 4.28
N ASP A 142 -3.07 2.95 3.20
CA ASP A 142 -3.04 1.51 3.09
C ASP A 142 -4.38 0.82 3.34
N CYS A 143 -4.44 -0.50 3.11
CA CYS A 143 -5.65 -1.30 3.29
C CYS A 143 -5.31 -2.65 3.91
N ILE A 144 -6.07 -3.08 4.91
CA ILE A 144 -5.89 -4.38 5.56
C ILE A 144 -6.94 -5.38 5.10
N THR A 145 -6.62 -6.67 5.22
CA THR A 145 -7.42 -7.78 4.71
C THR A 145 -8.82 -7.87 5.32
N PHE A 146 -8.95 -7.70 6.63
CA PHE A 146 -10.20 -7.98 7.31
C PHE A 146 -11.11 -6.75 7.35
N LEU A 147 -12.37 -6.95 6.95
CA LEU A 147 -13.43 -5.95 7.01
C LEU A 147 -14.70 -6.60 7.57
N ASP A 148 -15.20 -6.05 8.68
CA ASP A 148 -16.46 -6.43 9.32
C ASP A 148 -17.38 -5.23 9.50
N ASP A 149 -18.62 -5.48 9.92
CA ASP A 149 -19.63 -4.42 10.03
C ASP A 149 -19.31 -3.44 11.17
N GLU A 150 -18.70 -3.90 12.26
CA GLU A 150 -18.22 -3.05 13.36
C GLU A 150 -17.14 -2.05 12.87
N THR A 151 -16.22 -2.50 12.01
CA THR A 151 -15.24 -1.61 11.35
C THR A 151 -15.93 -0.57 10.48
N LYS A 152 -16.90 -0.98 9.67
CA LYS A 152 -17.66 -0.06 8.79
C LYS A 152 -18.41 0.99 9.61
N GLU A 153 -19.13 0.57 10.64
CA GLU A 153 -19.85 1.46 11.56
C GLU A 153 -18.90 2.44 12.25
N SER A 154 -17.76 1.95 12.73
CA SER A 154 -16.75 2.79 13.40
C SER A 154 -16.20 3.87 12.46
N ILE A 155 -15.81 3.52 11.24
CA ILE A 155 -15.33 4.49 10.24
C ILE A 155 -16.43 5.46 9.82
N ASN A 156 -17.65 4.98 9.61
CA ASN A 156 -18.79 5.84 9.27
C ASN A 156 -19.12 6.84 10.38
N SER A 157 -18.97 6.45 11.65
CA SER A 157 -19.12 7.36 12.79
C SER A 157 -18.06 8.47 12.82
N LEU A 158 -16.91 8.25 12.18
CA LEU A 158 -15.84 9.23 12.00
C LEU A 158 -15.99 10.06 10.70
N GLY A 159 -17.06 9.85 9.93
CA GLY A 159 -17.33 10.58 8.67
C GLY A 159 -17.10 9.77 7.39
N GLY A 160 -16.91 8.44 7.49
CA GLY A 160 -16.71 7.57 6.32
C GLY A 160 -15.30 7.67 5.73
N LEU A 161 -15.10 7.14 4.52
CA LEU A 161 -13.88 7.35 3.73
C LEU A 161 -14.22 8.11 2.45
N ALA A 162 -13.38 9.08 2.11
CA ALA A 162 -13.44 9.79 0.84
C ALA A 162 -12.45 9.25 -0.18
N ALA A 163 -11.39 8.58 0.28
CA ALA A 163 -10.40 7.91 -0.56
C ALA A 163 -9.63 6.84 0.22
N ILE A 164 -9.11 5.85 -0.49
CA ILE A 164 -8.09 4.92 0.00
C ILE A 164 -6.84 5.12 -0.87
N VAL A 165 -5.66 5.23 -0.28
CA VAL A 165 -4.38 5.31 -0.99
C VAL A 165 -3.53 4.13 -0.56
N ILE A 166 -3.14 3.27 -1.49
CA ILE A 166 -2.40 2.05 -1.16
C ILE A 166 -0.94 2.16 -1.59
N SER A 167 -0.02 1.90 -0.66
CA SER A 167 1.42 2.00 -0.84
C SER A 167 1.96 1.12 -1.98
N HIS A 168 1.68 -0.18 -1.94
CA HIS A 168 2.21 -1.19 -2.86
C HIS A 168 1.40 -2.51 -2.81
N PRO A 169 1.67 -3.49 -3.70
CA PRO A 169 0.85 -4.69 -3.86
C PRO A 169 0.58 -5.55 -2.64
N HIS A 170 1.43 -5.53 -1.59
CA HIS A 170 1.16 -6.28 -0.37
C HIS A 170 -0.05 -5.75 0.41
N TYR A 171 -0.44 -4.51 0.18
CA TYR A 171 -1.61 -3.87 0.78
C TYR A 171 -2.87 -3.93 -0.11
N TYR A 172 -2.80 -4.48 -1.32
CA TYR A 172 -3.99 -4.61 -2.19
C TYR A 172 -5.08 -5.46 -1.53
N THR A 173 -4.69 -6.43 -0.70
CA THR A 173 -5.58 -7.13 0.24
C THR A 173 -7.00 -7.38 -0.28
N THR A 174 -8.01 -6.77 0.36
CA THR A 174 -9.44 -6.79 0.01
C THR A 174 -9.91 -5.40 -0.40
N HIS A 175 -9.07 -4.58 -1.04
CA HIS A 175 -9.35 -3.17 -1.34
C HIS A 175 -10.68 -2.91 -2.05
N LEU A 176 -11.16 -3.82 -2.90
CA LEU A 176 -12.47 -3.67 -3.56
C LEU A 176 -13.64 -3.81 -2.57
N GLU A 177 -13.49 -4.63 -1.53
CA GLU A 177 -14.48 -4.77 -0.46
C GLU A 177 -14.56 -3.50 0.38
N TRP A 178 -13.41 -2.87 0.64
CA TRP A 178 -13.35 -1.57 1.31
C TRP A 178 -13.93 -0.46 0.42
N ALA A 179 -13.56 -0.43 -0.87
CA ALA A 179 -14.07 0.56 -1.82
C ALA A 179 -15.61 0.49 -1.94
N ASP A 180 -16.17 -0.72 -2.05
CA ASP A 180 -17.62 -0.93 -2.11
C ASP A 180 -18.31 -0.53 -0.80
N ALA A 181 -17.75 -0.93 0.35
CA ALA A 181 -18.34 -0.62 1.66
C ALA A 181 -18.40 0.90 1.98
N PHE A 182 -17.48 1.69 1.43
CA PHE A 182 -17.38 3.13 1.71
C PHE A 182 -17.68 4.02 0.50
N ASP A 183 -18.02 3.44 -0.66
CA ASP A 183 -18.29 4.16 -1.91
C ASP A 183 -17.20 5.20 -2.25
N CYS A 184 -15.94 4.76 -2.22
CA CYS A 184 -14.79 5.65 -2.39
C CYS A 184 -13.72 5.12 -3.36
N PRO A 185 -12.98 6.00 -4.05
CA PRO A 185 -11.90 5.60 -4.94
C PRO A 185 -10.69 5.06 -4.18
N VAL A 186 -10.01 4.10 -4.81
CA VAL A 186 -8.74 3.51 -4.39
C VAL A 186 -7.63 4.00 -5.33
N TYR A 187 -6.75 4.83 -4.82
CA TYR A 187 -5.58 5.34 -5.51
C TYR A 187 -4.44 4.31 -5.42
N LEU A 188 -3.99 3.86 -6.58
CA LEU A 188 -2.92 2.90 -6.76
C LEU A 188 -1.85 3.49 -7.69
N SER A 189 -0.62 3.00 -7.58
CA SER A 189 0.41 3.33 -8.55
C SER A 189 0.19 2.62 -9.89
N TRP A 190 0.37 3.33 -11.01
CA TRP A 190 0.18 2.76 -12.36
C TRP A 190 1.09 1.56 -12.64
N GLU A 191 2.36 1.66 -12.25
CA GLU A 191 3.40 0.64 -12.46
C GLU A 191 3.05 -0.67 -11.75
N ASP A 192 2.25 -0.57 -10.69
CA ASP A 192 1.88 -1.70 -9.84
C ASP A 192 0.59 -2.41 -10.27
N LYS A 193 -0.09 -1.92 -11.31
CA LYS A 193 -1.35 -2.51 -11.83
C LYS A 193 -1.22 -4.00 -12.17
N GLN A 194 -0.02 -4.44 -12.56
CA GLN A 194 0.23 -5.82 -12.94
C GLN A 194 0.05 -6.81 -11.79
N TRP A 195 0.11 -6.38 -10.52
CA TRP A 195 -0.09 -7.23 -9.34
C TRP A 195 -1.54 -7.29 -8.84
N LEU A 196 -2.50 -6.72 -9.59
CA LEU A 196 -3.91 -6.84 -9.26
C LEU A 196 -4.42 -8.28 -9.49
N ASN A 197 -5.12 -8.83 -8.49
CA ASN A 197 -5.64 -10.21 -8.52
C ASN A 197 -7.18 -10.28 -8.52
N ARG A 198 -7.83 -9.11 -8.45
CA ARG A 198 -9.28 -8.93 -8.56
C ARG A 198 -9.61 -8.00 -9.73
N LEU A 199 -10.62 -8.38 -10.51
CA LEU A 199 -11.30 -7.55 -11.50
C LEU A 199 -12.18 -6.53 -10.78
N ASP A 200 -11.91 -5.25 -11.03
CA ASP A 200 -12.87 -4.19 -10.75
C ASP A 200 -13.91 -4.21 -11.87
N ARG A 201 -14.95 -5.04 -11.69
CA ARG A 201 -15.94 -5.35 -12.74
C ARG A 201 -16.73 -4.13 -13.20
N LEU A 202 -16.89 -3.14 -12.32
CA LEU A 202 -17.55 -1.88 -12.64
C LEU A 202 -16.57 -0.82 -13.16
N GLY A 203 -15.27 -1.00 -12.92
CA GLY A 203 -14.21 -0.08 -13.33
C GLY A 203 -14.31 1.28 -12.65
N LYS A 204 -14.87 1.32 -11.42
CA LYS A 204 -15.17 2.57 -10.70
C LYS A 204 -14.32 2.77 -9.46
N ALA A 205 -13.77 1.70 -8.89
CA ALA A 205 -13.06 1.78 -7.64
C ALA A 205 -11.64 2.32 -7.85
N ARG A 206 -10.91 1.80 -8.83
CA ARG A 206 -9.46 2.09 -8.95
C ARG A 206 -9.16 3.36 -9.74
N THR A 207 -8.30 4.19 -9.17
CA THR A 207 -7.68 5.36 -9.80
C THR A 207 -6.17 5.15 -9.81
N PHE A 208 -5.50 5.38 -10.96
CA PHE A 208 -4.07 5.14 -11.10
C PHE A 208 -3.26 6.43 -11.10
N ILE A 209 -2.26 6.48 -10.24
CA ILE A 209 -1.28 7.56 -10.14
C ILE A 209 -0.15 7.26 -11.13
N GLU A 210 -0.04 8.08 -12.17
CA GLU A 210 1.07 8.03 -13.12
C GLU A 210 2.23 8.93 -12.70
N GLY A 211 1.92 10.09 -12.13
CA GLY A 211 2.90 11.08 -11.69
C GLY A 211 3.78 10.60 -10.53
N THR A 212 4.86 11.35 -10.27
CA THR A 212 5.72 11.12 -9.09
C THR A 212 5.05 11.57 -7.79
N GLU A 213 4.09 12.49 -7.88
CA GLU A 213 3.37 13.06 -6.73
C GLU A 213 1.91 13.26 -7.13
N GLU A 214 1.00 12.92 -6.23
CA GLU A 214 -0.44 13.15 -6.38
C GLU A 214 -0.98 13.71 -5.06
N GLU A 215 -1.70 14.83 -5.12
CA GLU A 215 -2.41 15.37 -3.96
C GLU A 215 -3.85 14.88 -4.00
N ILE A 216 -4.31 14.22 -2.95
CA ILE A 216 -5.64 13.60 -2.94
C ILE A 216 -6.68 14.71 -2.89
N GLU A 217 -7.54 14.72 -3.90
CA GLU A 217 -8.65 15.65 -4.03
C GLU A 217 -9.98 14.97 -3.70
N VAL A 218 -10.82 15.65 -2.93
CA VAL A 218 -12.17 15.21 -2.61
C VAL A 218 -13.12 16.31 -3.02
N ARG A 219 -14.02 15.99 -3.99
CA ARG A 219 -14.99 16.95 -4.54
C ARG A 219 -14.35 18.24 -5.09
N GLY A 220 -13.16 18.13 -5.66
CA GLY A 220 -12.40 19.26 -6.24
C GLY A 220 -11.60 20.07 -5.21
N GLU A 221 -11.58 19.66 -3.95
CA GLU A 221 -10.80 20.31 -2.88
C GLU A 221 -9.62 19.44 -2.46
N LYS A 222 -8.46 20.08 -2.27
CA LYS A 222 -7.23 19.42 -1.85
C LYS A 222 -7.28 19.08 -0.36
N THR A 223 -7.13 17.79 -0.05
CA THR A 223 -7.17 17.30 1.34
C THR A 223 -5.92 17.65 2.15
N GLY A 224 -4.82 18.02 1.47
CA GLY A 224 -3.49 18.15 2.06
C GLY A 224 -2.78 16.81 2.29
N VAL A 225 -3.38 15.69 1.85
CA VAL A 225 -2.78 14.35 1.83
C VAL A 225 -2.13 14.14 0.48
N LYS A 226 -0.84 13.80 0.46
CA LYS A 226 -0.07 13.59 -0.79
C LYS A 226 0.47 12.17 -0.86
N ALA A 227 0.24 11.49 -1.96
CA ALA A 227 0.93 10.27 -2.33
C ALA A 227 2.22 10.62 -3.09
N LEU A 228 3.36 10.13 -2.62
CA LEU A 228 4.68 10.35 -3.24
C LEU A 228 5.23 9.01 -3.72
N LYS A 229 5.44 8.86 -5.03
CA LYS A 229 5.97 7.67 -5.66
C LYS A 229 7.48 7.65 -5.55
N LEU A 230 8.00 6.87 -4.61
CA LEU A 230 9.45 6.71 -4.42
C LEU A 230 10.01 5.53 -5.20
N GLY A 231 9.16 4.54 -5.50
CA GLY A 231 9.59 3.25 -6.02
C GLY A 231 10.43 2.48 -5.00
N GLY A 232 11.34 1.65 -5.49
CA GLY A 232 12.21 0.81 -4.66
C GLY A 232 11.59 -0.55 -4.39
N HIS A 233 10.88 -0.72 -3.25
CA HIS A 233 10.32 -2.02 -2.85
C HIS A 233 9.48 -2.63 -3.98
N PHE A 234 8.52 -1.86 -4.50
CA PHE A 234 7.92 -2.06 -5.83
C PHE A 234 8.23 -0.85 -6.72
N PRO A 235 8.19 -0.98 -8.06
CA PRO A 235 8.41 0.15 -8.96
C PRO A 235 7.47 1.33 -8.68
N GLY A 236 6.23 1.03 -8.32
CA GLY A 236 5.22 2.03 -7.99
C GLY A 236 5.09 2.37 -6.51
N SER A 237 5.94 1.84 -5.62
CA SER A 237 5.82 2.03 -4.17
C SER A 237 5.65 3.50 -3.77
N LEU A 238 4.57 3.77 -3.04
CA LEU A 238 4.22 5.09 -2.54
C LEU A 238 4.62 5.24 -1.06
N VAL A 239 4.79 6.50 -0.65
CA VAL A 239 4.66 6.95 0.75
C VAL A 239 3.60 8.04 0.80
N CYS A 240 2.95 8.24 1.95
CA CYS A 240 1.95 9.29 2.13
C CYS A 240 2.44 10.39 3.05
N LEU A 241 2.35 11.65 2.60
CA LEU A 241 2.64 12.82 3.41
C LEU A 241 1.34 13.52 3.79
N ALA A 242 1.06 13.64 5.09
CA ALA A 242 -0.08 14.36 5.61
C ALA A 242 0.28 15.02 6.95
N PHE A 243 -0.03 16.31 7.10
CA PHE A 243 0.23 17.06 8.34
C PHE A 243 1.68 16.89 8.87
N GLU A 244 2.67 16.99 7.98
CA GLU A 244 4.11 16.77 8.26
C GLU A 244 4.49 15.36 8.75
N ARG A 245 3.57 14.39 8.64
CA ARG A 245 3.82 12.98 8.93
C ARG A 245 4.01 12.22 7.63
N LEU A 246 5.11 11.47 7.53
CA LEU A 246 5.39 10.58 6.41
C LEU A 246 5.01 9.15 6.77
N LEU A 247 3.98 8.59 6.13
CA LEU A 247 3.55 7.20 6.30
C LEU A 247 4.27 6.34 5.26
N VAL A 248 5.08 5.39 5.72
CA VAL A 248 6.17 4.84 4.88
C VAL A 248 6.03 3.37 4.48
N ALA A 249 5.09 2.63 5.07
CA ALA A 249 4.86 1.21 4.79
C ALA A 249 6.18 0.40 4.72
N ASP A 250 6.39 -0.39 3.67
CA ASP A 250 7.64 -1.12 3.41
C ASP A 250 8.67 -0.29 2.62
N THR A 251 8.26 0.85 2.06
CA THR A 251 9.11 1.73 1.26
C THR A 251 10.29 2.26 2.08
N LEU A 252 10.07 2.60 3.36
CA LEU A 252 11.15 2.78 4.34
C LEU A 252 10.92 1.85 5.52
N VAL A 253 11.82 0.89 5.73
CA VAL A 253 11.71 -0.05 6.84
C VAL A 253 12.35 0.56 8.09
N THR A 254 11.55 0.84 9.13
CA THR A 254 12.08 1.32 10.42
C THR A 254 13.02 0.27 11.03
N ALA A 255 14.30 0.64 11.19
CA ALA A 255 15.29 -0.22 11.83
C ALA A 255 15.13 -0.16 13.35
N PRO A 256 15.38 -1.27 14.09
CA PRO A 256 15.34 -1.27 15.56
C PRO A 256 16.25 -0.21 16.19
N ALA A 257 17.42 0.03 15.61
CA ALA A 257 18.34 1.09 16.05
C ALA A 257 17.78 2.51 15.88
N GLY A 258 16.73 2.70 15.07
CA GLY A 258 16.00 3.96 14.97
C GLY A 258 15.11 4.25 16.18
N LEU A 259 14.65 3.22 16.87
CA LEU A 259 13.67 3.30 17.96
C LEU A 259 14.29 3.39 19.35
N GLY A 260 15.62 3.34 19.45
CA GLY A 260 16.32 3.54 20.71
C GLY A 260 15.99 4.88 21.36
N ASP A 261 15.87 4.90 22.68
CA ASP A 261 15.64 6.09 23.46
C ASP A 261 16.81 6.32 24.42
N TRP A 262 17.76 7.13 23.98
CA TRP A 262 18.96 7.47 24.75
C TRP A 262 18.68 8.55 25.78
N SER A 263 17.54 9.25 25.73
CA SER A 263 17.14 10.15 26.82
C SER A 263 16.78 9.37 28.09
N LYS A 264 16.51 8.07 27.95
CA LYS A 264 16.28 7.12 29.03
C LYS A 264 17.53 6.27 29.24
N GLY A 265 17.75 5.85 30.49
CA GLY A 265 18.85 4.95 30.82
C GLY A 265 19.76 5.48 31.93
N PRO A 266 20.82 4.73 32.27
CA PRO A 266 21.64 5.00 33.45
C PRO A 266 22.49 6.28 33.34
N ASP A 267 22.75 6.78 32.14
CA ASP A 267 23.48 8.04 31.92
C ASP A 267 22.59 9.29 32.00
N GLY A 268 21.26 9.10 32.08
CA GLY A 268 20.27 10.17 32.10
C GLY A 268 20.24 11.01 30.82
N GLY A 269 20.60 10.45 29.67
CA GLY A 269 20.58 11.16 28.39
C GLY A 269 21.79 12.04 28.09
N LYS A 270 22.82 12.01 28.93
CA LYS A 270 24.04 12.80 28.72
C LYS A 270 24.82 12.37 27.47
N GLY A 271 24.74 11.09 27.08
CA GLY A 271 25.44 10.56 25.92
C GLY A 271 24.72 10.81 24.59
N GLY A 272 23.42 11.11 24.62
CA GLY A 272 22.59 11.28 23.42
C GLY A 272 22.61 10.06 22.49
N ARG A 273 22.03 10.23 21.29
CA ARG A 273 22.08 9.21 20.24
C ARG A 273 23.50 9.10 19.65
N PRO A 274 24.14 7.91 19.61
CA PRO A 274 25.47 7.75 19.05
C PRO A 274 25.53 8.10 17.54
N PRO A 275 26.61 8.76 17.07
CA PRO A 275 26.81 9.04 15.65
C PRO A 275 26.83 7.77 14.79
N GLY A 276 26.29 7.86 13.57
CA GLY A 276 26.27 6.75 12.61
C GLY A 276 25.23 5.66 12.88
N MET A 277 24.35 5.84 13.88
CA MET A 277 23.26 4.89 14.12
C MET A 277 22.18 4.98 13.04
N ASN A 278 21.91 3.84 12.42
CA ASN A 278 20.89 3.71 11.39
C ASN A 278 19.47 3.88 11.97
N SER A 279 18.57 4.48 11.20
CA SER A 279 17.14 4.60 11.54
C SER A 279 16.23 3.84 10.59
N TYR A 280 16.62 3.69 9.32
CA TYR A 280 15.84 3.03 8.28
C TYR A 280 16.70 2.11 7.42
N SER A 281 16.08 1.05 6.90
CA SER A 281 16.64 0.18 5.87
C SER A 281 15.79 0.29 4.60
N PHE A 282 16.44 0.18 3.44
CA PHE A 282 15.82 0.35 2.12
C PHE A 282 15.90 -0.98 1.36
N MET A 283 14.79 -1.71 1.29
CA MET A 283 14.78 -3.13 0.93
C MET A 283 13.97 -3.38 -0.34
N TRP A 284 14.54 -4.15 -1.27
CA TRP A 284 13.79 -4.68 -2.40
C TRP A 284 12.84 -5.78 -1.92
N SER A 285 13.36 -6.71 -1.11
CA SER A 285 12.57 -7.71 -0.39
C SER A 285 12.93 -7.68 1.09
N ILE A 286 11.96 -7.30 1.92
CA ILE A 286 12.08 -7.34 3.37
C ILE A 286 12.20 -8.77 3.88
N PRO A 287 11.27 -9.71 3.58
CA PRO A 287 11.33 -11.06 4.16
C PRO A 287 12.53 -11.87 3.69
N ASN A 288 13.05 -11.61 2.47
CA ASN A 288 14.22 -12.31 1.93
C ASN A 288 15.53 -11.52 2.16
N MET A 289 15.48 -10.41 2.88
CA MET A 289 16.64 -9.59 3.26
C MET A 289 17.47 -9.08 2.05
N ILE A 290 16.80 -8.74 0.95
CA ILE A 290 17.43 -8.24 -0.28
C ILE A 290 17.39 -6.70 -0.27
N PRO A 291 18.55 -6.01 -0.21
CA PRO A 291 18.59 -4.55 -0.19
C PRO A 291 18.29 -3.95 -1.58
N LEU A 292 17.87 -2.69 -1.59
CA LEU A 292 17.84 -1.89 -2.82
C LEU A 292 19.24 -1.51 -3.30
N SER A 293 19.35 -1.22 -4.60
CA SER A 293 20.55 -0.67 -5.20
C SER A 293 20.78 0.80 -4.80
N ALA A 294 22.02 1.30 -4.96
CA ALA A 294 22.33 2.70 -4.67
C ALA A 294 21.57 3.68 -5.58
N GLU A 295 21.29 3.29 -6.83
CA GLU A 295 20.54 4.10 -7.79
C GLU A 295 19.04 4.18 -7.46
N GLU A 296 18.45 3.10 -6.94
CA GLU A 296 17.08 3.15 -6.43
C GLU A 296 16.99 4.05 -5.20
N ILE A 297 17.91 3.91 -4.25
CA ILE A 297 17.92 4.72 -3.01
C ILE A 297 18.03 6.22 -3.31
N VAL A 298 18.89 6.62 -4.26
CA VAL A 298 18.98 8.04 -4.65
C VAL A 298 17.76 8.50 -5.46
N GLY A 299 17.11 7.61 -6.22
CA GLY A 299 15.80 7.87 -6.82
C GLY A 299 14.78 8.27 -5.77
N MET A 300 14.67 7.48 -4.69
CA MET A 300 13.79 7.77 -3.56
C MET A 300 14.12 9.12 -2.91
N TRP A 301 15.40 9.41 -2.67
CA TRP A 301 15.84 10.68 -2.09
C TRP A 301 15.49 11.89 -2.96
N ASN A 302 15.61 11.78 -4.28
CA ASN A 302 15.31 12.87 -5.20
C ASN A 302 13.85 13.33 -5.16
N VAL A 303 12.94 12.46 -4.72
CA VAL A 303 11.55 12.83 -4.43
C VAL A 303 11.45 13.40 -3.03
N LEU A 304 11.90 12.65 -2.01
CA LEU A 304 11.77 13.04 -0.59
C LEU A 304 12.42 14.39 -0.25
N LYS A 305 13.55 14.74 -0.87
CA LYS A 305 14.28 15.96 -0.53
C LYS A 305 13.49 17.24 -0.76
N LYS A 306 12.46 17.19 -1.62
CA LYS A 306 11.57 18.31 -1.95
C LYS A 306 10.47 18.55 -0.90
N HIS A 307 10.30 17.65 0.06
CA HIS A 307 9.21 17.67 1.02
C HIS A 307 9.73 17.73 2.46
N GLU A 308 9.02 18.45 3.33
CA GLU A 308 9.31 18.50 4.76
C GLU A 308 8.40 17.55 5.52
N PHE A 309 8.96 16.90 6.54
CA PHE A 309 8.25 16.03 7.46
C PHE A 309 9.02 15.92 8.78
N SER A 310 8.29 15.88 9.88
CA SER A 310 8.81 15.86 11.26
C SER A 310 8.61 14.49 11.94
N SER A 311 7.93 13.56 11.27
CA SER A 311 7.83 12.17 11.72
C SER A 311 7.65 11.17 10.59
N THR A 312 8.02 9.91 10.83
CA THR A 312 7.70 8.77 9.97
C THR A 312 6.86 7.75 10.73
N HIS A 313 5.93 7.08 10.05
CA HIS A 313 5.05 6.06 10.63
C HIS A 313 5.07 4.80 9.75
N GLY A 314 5.59 3.70 10.29
CA GLY A 314 5.76 2.45 9.54
C GLY A 314 4.55 1.53 9.55
N ALA A 315 4.72 0.38 8.88
CA ALA A 315 3.69 -0.65 8.64
C ALA A 315 3.13 -1.34 9.91
N PHE A 316 3.83 -1.24 11.03
CA PHE A 316 3.45 -1.89 12.30
C PHE A 316 3.39 -0.87 13.44
N LEU A 317 2.58 -1.16 14.47
CA LEU A 317 2.53 -0.34 15.68
C LEU A 317 3.92 -0.23 16.33
N GLY A 318 4.27 0.96 16.82
CA GLY A 318 5.54 1.18 17.53
C GLY A 318 6.74 1.40 16.62
N THR A 319 6.51 1.55 15.31
CA THR A 319 7.58 1.80 14.31
C THR A 319 7.69 3.26 13.91
N GLU A 320 7.16 4.15 14.73
CA GLU A 320 7.14 5.58 14.46
C GLU A 320 8.38 6.28 15.02
N ILE A 321 8.97 7.16 14.22
CA ILE A 321 10.11 7.99 14.61
C ILE A 321 9.73 9.45 14.42
N ARG A 322 10.04 10.30 15.39
CA ARG A 322 9.73 11.73 15.38
C ARG A 322 11.01 12.53 15.49
N ASP A 323 10.94 13.81 15.12
CA ASP A 323 11.96 14.77 15.47
C ASP A 323 12.24 14.72 16.97
N LYS A 324 13.52 14.79 17.32
CA LYS A 324 14.00 14.69 18.71
C LYS A 324 13.71 13.37 19.42
N TYR A 325 13.14 12.38 18.73
CA TYR A 325 12.86 11.08 19.31
C TYR A 325 14.15 10.45 19.87
N GLY A 326 14.05 9.97 21.10
CA GLY A 326 15.12 9.22 21.76
C GLY A 326 16.35 10.04 22.14
N GLY A 327 16.21 11.36 22.30
CA GLY A 327 17.35 12.26 22.59
C GLY A 327 18.25 12.50 21.37
N SER A 328 17.70 12.35 20.16
CA SER A 328 18.40 12.71 18.91
C SER A 328 18.34 14.23 18.70
N GLU A 329 19.46 14.90 18.51
CA GLU A 329 19.45 16.31 18.07
C GLU A 329 19.04 16.45 16.59
N GLU A 330 19.19 15.36 15.83
CA GLU A 330 18.89 15.33 14.40
C GLU A 330 17.40 15.09 14.12
N GLY A 331 16.85 15.87 13.19
CA GLY A 331 15.51 15.70 12.66
C GLY A 331 15.35 14.43 11.82
N VAL A 332 14.12 13.96 11.68
CA VAL A 332 13.80 12.67 11.07
C VAL A 332 14.19 12.62 9.59
N LYS A 333 14.05 13.73 8.85
CA LYS A 333 14.45 13.83 7.43
C LYS A 333 15.95 13.62 7.26
N LYS A 334 16.77 14.22 8.13
CA LYS A 334 18.21 13.99 8.12
C LYS A 334 18.55 12.55 8.48
N ARG A 335 17.84 11.96 9.44
CA ARG A 335 18.00 10.54 9.79
C ARG A 335 17.66 9.59 8.63
N VAL A 336 16.69 9.93 7.78
CA VAL A 336 16.42 9.21 6.52
C VAL A 336 17.63 9.30 5.59
N LEU A 337 18.13 10.51 5.31
CA LEU A 337 19.29 10.69 4.43
C LEU A 337 20.55 9.99 4.96
N ASP A 338 20.86 10.12 6.25
CA ASP A 338 22.00 9.48 6.89
C ASP A 338 21.90 7.94 6.80
N SER A 339 20.69 7.39 6.94
CA SER A 339 20.42 5.97 6.73
C SER A 339 20.67 5.55 5.29
N MET A 340 20.18 6.33 4.31
CA MET A 340 20.41 6.05 2.89
C MET A 340 21.90 6.05 2.56
N LYS A 341 22.64 7.06 3.04
CA LYS A 341 24.09 7.16 2.88
C LYS A 341 24.81 6.00 3.56
N THR A 342 24.40 5.63 4.76
CA THR A 342 24.99 4.50 5.50
C THR A 342 24.84 3.21 4.70
N GLN A 343 23.65 2.91 4.18
CA GLN A 343 23.43 1.71 3.37
C GLN A 343 24.29 1.73 2.09
N VAL A 344 24.29 2.85 1.35
CA VAL A 344 25.10 3.00 0.11
C VAL A 344 26.60 2.85 0.38
N LEU A 345 27.12 3.44 1.46
CA LEU A 345 28.52 3.26 1.88
C LEU A 345 28.83 1.79 2.19
N ARG A 346 27.93 1.10 2.90
CA ARG A 346 28.13 -0.31 3.30
C ARG A 346 27.98 -1.30 2.15
N MET A 347 27.32 -0.90 1.06
CA MET A 347 27.35 -1.62 -0.21
C MET A 347 28.67 -1.48 -0.98
N GLY A 348 29.59 -0.61 -0.54
CA GLY A 348 30.93 -0.44 -1.12
C GLY A 348 31.09 0.79 -2.02
N TRP A 349 30.05 1.63 -2.16
CA TRP A 349 30.15 2.87 -2.93
C TRP A 349 30.92 3.93 -2.16
N LYS A 350 31.93 4.53 -2.78
CA LYS A 350 32.78 5.58 -2.16
C LYS A 350 32.48 6.98 -2.66
N ASP A 351 32.09 7.12 -3.94
CA ASP A 351 31.93 8.40 -4.64
C ASP A 351 30.54 8.59 -5.27
N HIS A 352 29.53 7.85 -4.79
CA HIS A 352 28.17 7.92 -5.32
C HIS A 352 27.51 9.27 -5.01
N LYS A 353 26.71 9.81 -5.95
CA LYS A 353 26.11 11.16 -5.87
C LYS A 353 25.30 11.41 -4.58
N LEU A 354 24.60 10.40 -4.07
CA LEU A 354 23.84 10.47 -2.81
C LEU A 354 24.72 10.87 -1.61
N LEU A 355 26.00 10.47 -1.61
CA LEU A 355 26.91 10.75 -0.49
C LEU A 355 27.24 12.25 -0.37
N ARG A 356 26.94 13.05 -1.40
CA ARG A 356 27.15 14.49 -1.45
C ARG A 356 25.91 15.32 -1.09
N GLU A 357 24.74 14.69 -1.00
CA GLU A 357 23.50 15.36 -0.58
C GLU A 357 23.63 15.82 0.89
N THR A 358 22.83 16.80 1.31
CA THR A 358 22.89 17.39 2.67
C THR A 358 21.53 17.39 3.34
#